data_AF-A0A1U7TLX0-F1
#
_entry.id   AF-A0A1U7TLX0-F1
#
_cell.length_a   1.000
_cell.length_b   1.000
_cell.length_c   1.000
_cell.angle_alpha   90.00
_cell.angle_beta   90.00
_cell.angle_gamma   90.00
#
_symmetry.space_group_name_H-M   'P 1'
#
loop_
_entity.id
_entity.type
_entity.pdbx_description
1 polymer ?
#
loop_
_entity_poly.entity_id
_entity_poly.type
_entity_poly.pdbx_seq_one_letter_code
_entity_poly.pdbx_strand_id
1 'polypeptide(L)'
;MERRRVSSRRSYIVSSAEMVGGVLGAGRRLGPGTRLSLARMPPPLPARVDFSLAGALNTGFKETRASERAEMMELNDRFASYIEKVRFLEQQNKALAAELNQLRAKEPTKLADVYQAELRELRLRLDQLTASSARLEVERDNLAQDLGTLRQKFQDETNLRLEAENNLAAYRQEADEATLARLDLERKIESLEEEIRFLRKVHEEEVQELQEQLARQQVHVELDVAKPDLTAALREIRTQYEAVASSNMHEAEEWYRSKFADLTDAWARRMGGRRRSLGGAAGVGRGLKPPRGSIPQNESLERQMREQEERHAREAVGYQEALARLEEEGQSLKDEMARHLQEYQDLLNVKLALDIEIATYRKLLEGEENRITIPVQTFSNLQIRGVKSTKEGGSHKVTRQLKSLTIQVIPIQTRQVVDGAPPVRG
;
A
#
# COMPACT_ATOMS: atom_id res chain seq x y z
N MET A 1 1.87 -31.57 23.25
CA MET A 1 0.64 -31.89 24.02
C MET A 1 0.17 -33.24 23.48
N GLU A 2 0.10 -34.36 24.18
CA GLU A 2 -0.40 -34.65 25.52
C GLU A 2 0.07 -36.09 25.85
N ARG A 3 0.85 -36.30 26.91
CA ARG A 3 1.20 -37.66 27.38
C ARG A 3 0.56 -37.91 28.74
N ARG A 4 -0.45 -38.78 28.76
CA ARG A 4 -1.08 -39.30 29.97
C ARG A 4 -0.10 -40.19 30.74
N ARG A 5 0.11 -39.82 32.00
CA ARG A 5 0.70 -40.65 33.06
C ARG A 5 -0.27 -41.74 33.48
N VAL A 6 0.25 -42.95 33.73
CA VAL A 6 -0.36 -43.85 34.72
C VAL A 6 0.75 -44.39 35.64
N SER A 7 0.49 -44.17 36.93
CA SER A 7 1.20 -44.57 38.15
C SER A 7 1.51 -46.07 38.20
N SER A 8 2.72 -46.47 38.59
CA SER A 8 3.19 -46.69 39.98
C SER A 8 2.71 -48.00 40.60
N ARG A 9 3.65 -48.92 40.82
CA ARG A 9 3.78 -49.78 42.01
C ARG A 9 5.08 -50.57 41.92
N ARG A 10 6.09 -50.17 42.69
CA ARG A 10 7.18 -51.07 43.09
C ARG A 10 7.59 -50.72 44.51
N SER A 11 7.16 -51.58 45.43
CA SER A 11 7.49 -51.56 46.84
C SER A 11 8.95 -51.96 47.03
N TYR A 12 9.72 -51.10 47.68
CA TYR A 12 10.97 -51.46 48.35
C TYR A 12 10.87 -50.97 49.80
N ILE A 13 11.12 -51.89 50.72
CA ILE A 13 11.21 -51.64 52.16
C ILE A 13 12.68 -51.29 52.44
N VAL A 14 12.92 -50.18 53.12
CA VAL A 14 14.21 -49.79 53.71
C VAL A 14 13.97 -49.35 55.16
N SER A 15 14.83 -49.86 56.04
CA SER A 15 15.29 -49.43 57.38
C SER A 15 14.53 -48.33 58.14
N SER A 16 14.40 -48.49 59.47
CA SER A 16 15.44 -48.07 60.44
C SER A 16 14.96 -48.08 61.91
N ALA A 17 15.93 -48.19 62.82
CA ALA A 17 15.99 -47.64 64.18
C ALA A 17 15.15 -48.23 65.34
N GLU A 18 15.85 -48.98 66.20
CA GLU A 18 16.20 -48.66 67.61
C GLU A 18 15.18 -48.16 68.67
N MET A 19 15.39 -48.72 69.88
CA MET A 19 15.32 -48.16 71.25
C MET A 19 14.14 -48.53 72.19
N VAL A 20 14.53 -49.27 73.26
CA VAL A 20 14.35 -48.99 74.71
C VAL A 20 13.01 -49.25 75.43
N GLY A 21 13.16 -49.87 76.62
CA GLY A 21 12.22 -49.85 77.76
C GLY A 21 11.57 -51.21 77.98
N GLY A 22 11.95 -52.03 78.98
CA GLY A 22 11.56 -51.90 80.40
C GLY A 22 10.09 -52.33 80.60
N VAL A 23 9.62 -53.12 81.56
CA VAL A 23 10.08 -53.60 82.88
C VAL A 23 8.91 -54.50 83.39
N LEU A 24 9.22 -55.51 84.23
CA LEU A 24 8.38 -56.22 85.24
C LEU A 24 7.29 -57.28 84.91
N GLY A 25 7.44 -58.42 85.61
CA GLY A 25 6.39 -59.19 86.31
C GLY A 25 5.89 -60.48 85.60
N ALA A 26 5.59 -61.61 86.23
CA ALA A 26 5.70 -62.12 87.61
C ALA A 26 5.30 -63.62 87.62
N GLY A 27 5.82 -64.39 88.60
CA GLY A 27 5.26 -65.68 89.10
C GLY A 27 5.70 -66.94 88.33
N ARG A 28 6.05 -68.09 88.92
CA ARG A 28 5.88 -68.74 90.26
C ARG A 28 7.05 -69.76 90.41
N ARG A 29 7.74 -69.92 91.57
CA ARG A 29 7.43 -70.76 92.78
C ARG A 29 7.29 -72.27 92.43
N LEU A 30 7.82 -73.30 93.10
CA LEU A 30 8.45 -73.62 94.41
C LEU A 30 9.36 -74.87 94.19
N GLY A 31 10.29 -75.34 95.02
CA GLY A 31 10.51 -75.27 96.47
C GLY A 31 11.75 -76.12 96.89
N PRO A 32 12.03 -76.27 98.22
CA PRO A 32 13.38 -76.43 98.78
C PRO A 32 13.59 -77.70 99.65
N GLY A 33 14.80 -77.86 100.19
CA GLY A 33 15.14 -78.75 101.33
C GLY A 33 16.21 -79.79 100.95
N THR A 34 17.19 -80.17 101.78
CA THR A 34 17.18 -80.27 103.24
C THR A 34 18.63 -80.37 103.75
N ARG A 35 18.94 -79.68 104.85
CA ARG A 35 20.10 -79.95 105.72
C ARG A 35 19.67 -80.96 106.78
N LEU A 36 20.54 -81.85 107.23
CA LEU A 36 20.45 -82.39 108.60
C LEU A 36 21.80 -82.91 109.10
N SER A 37 22.08 -82.47 110.32
CA SER A 37 23.14 -82.82 111.27
C SER A 37 22.77 -84.05 112.10
N LEU A 38 23.75 -84.82 112.59
CA LEU A 38 23.76 -85.26 114.01
C LEU A 38 25.12 -85.80 114.47
N ALA A 39 25.40 -85.57 115.75
CA ALA A 39 26.54 -86.05 116.52
C ALA A 39 26.24 -87.35 117.28
N ARG A 40 27.30 -88.06 117.72
CA ARG A 40 27.52 -88.64 119.08
C ARG A 40 28.03 -90.10 119.14
N MET A 41 29.30 -90.23 119.58
CA MET A 41 29.97 -91.11 120.56
C MET A 41 29.72 -92.65 120.68
N PRO A 42 30.75 -93.42 121.17
CA PRO A 42 30.98 -94.88 121.03
C PRO A 42 30.56 -95.69 122.29
N PRO A 43 30.61 -97.06 122.38
CA PRO A 43 31.83 -97.89 122.68
C PRO A 43 31.66 -99.42 122.30
N PRO A 44 32.32 -100.46 122.91
CA PRO A 44 33.72 -100.70 123.34
C PRO A 44 34.38 -101.99 122.74
N LEU A 45 35.68 -102.14 123.04
CA LEU A 45 36.70 -103.16 122.65
C LEU A 45 36.41 -104.60 123.16
N PRO A 46 37.10 -105.67 122.69
CA PRO A 46 38.45 -106.01 123.18
C PRO A 46 39.41 -106.71 122.18
N ALA A 47 40.72 -106.63 122.52
CA ALA A 47 41.79 -107.62 122.34
C ALA A 47 41.91 -108.34 120.98
N ARG A 48 43.03 -108.30 120.26
CA ARG A 48 44.42 -108.52 120.65
C ARG A 48 45.27 -108.02 119.48
N VAL A 49 46.44 -107.48 119.77
CA VAL A 49 47.25 -106.75 118.79
C VAL A 49 48.20 -107.68 118.05
N ASP A 50 48.11 -107.71 116.72
CA ASP A 50 49.12 -108.27 115.82
C ASP A 50 49.85 -107.12 115.11
N PHE A 51 50.93 -106.64 115.72
CA PHE A 51 51.70 -105.47 115.28
C PHE A 51 52.56 -105.67 114.02
N SER A 52 52.66 -106.89 113.47
CA SER A 52 53.32 -107.14 112.17
C SER A 52 52.40 -106.94 110.96
N LEU A 53 51.08 -107.04 111.13
CA LEU A 53 50.11 -106.81 110.03
C LEU A 53 49.79 -105.31 109.88
N ALA A 54 49.78 -104.55 110.98
CA ALA A 54 49.51 -103.10 110.98
C ALA A 54 50.62 -102.26 110.32
N GLY A 55 51.88 -102.71 110.34
CA GLY A 55 52.98 -102.07 109.63
C GLY A 55 52.87 -102.19 108.11
N ALA A 56 52.56 -103.40 107.62
CA ALA A 56 52.32 -103.68 106.19
C ALA A 56 51.04 -103.00 105.67
N LEU A 57 50.00 -102.90 106.51
CA LEU A 57 48.79 -102.16 106.17
C LEU A 57 49.05 -100.64 106.14
N ASN A 58 49.86 -100.08 107.04
CA ASN A 58 50.18 -98.65 107.03
C ASN A 58 51.12 -98.25 105.88
N THR A 59 52.02 -99.14 105.43
CA THR A 59 52.79 -98.92 104.19
C THR A 59 51.89 -99.00 102.96
N GLY A 60 50.98 -99.99 102.90
CA GLY A 60 49.97 -100.09 101.84
C GLY A 60 49.02 -98.88 101.79
N PHE A 61 48.57 -98.37 102.93
CA PHE A 61 47.75 -97.15 103.01
C PHE A 61 48.51 -95.87 102.64
N LYS A 62 49.83 -95.81 102.89
CA LYS A 62 50.68 -94.70 102.43
C LYS A 62 50.94 -94.78 100.93
N GLU A 63 51.10 -95.97 100.39
CA GLU A 63 51.23 -96.22 98.95
C GLU A 63 49.93 -95.93 98.20
N THR A 64 48.76 -96.35 98.70
CA THR A 64 47.46 -95.99 98.09
C THR A 64 47.19 -94.50 98.18
N ARG A 65 47.49 -93.85 99.31
CA ARG A 65 47.34 -92.39 99.44
C ARG A 65 48.35 -91.62 98.61
N ALA A 66 49.54 -92.16 98.40
CA ALA A 66 50.53 -91.60 97.46
C ALA A 66 50.09 -91.81 96.00
N SER A 67 49.51 -92.96 95.68
CA SER A 67 48.90 -93.27 94.37
C SER A 67 47.72 -92.34 94.08
N GLU A 68 46.76 -92.20 95.01
CA GLU A 68 45.63 -91.27 94.89
C GLU A 68 46.10 -89.81 94.78
N ARG A 69 47.16 -89.43 95.50
CA ARG A 69 47.75 -88.09 95.38
C ARG A 69 48.43 -87.88 94.03
N ALA A 70 49.08 -88.90 93.48
CA ALA A 70 49.70 -88.86 92.16
C ALA A 70 48.63 -88.80 91.05
N GLU A 71 47.54 -89.56 91.18
CA GLU A 71 46.38 -89.51 90.26
C GLU A 71 45.69 -88.14 90.32
N MET A 72 45.51 -87.58 91.52
CA MET A 72 44.97 -86.23 91.70
C MET A 72 45.90 -85.15 91.14
N MET A 73 47.21 -85.37 91.21
CA MET A 73 48.20 -84.47 90.58
C MET A 73 48.13 -84.57 89.06
N GLU A 74 48.06 -85.78 88.49
CA GLU A 74 47.93 -86.00 87.05
C GLU A 74 46.62 -85.42 86.49
N LEU A 75 45.50 -85.59 87.21
CA LEU A 75 44.22 -84.96 86.87
C LEU A 75 44.33 -83.44 86.91
N ASN A 76 44.99 -82.87 87.91
CA ASN A 76 45.19 -81.44 88.03
C ASN A 76 46.11 -80.89 86.91
N ASP A 77 47.16 -81.61 86.54
CA ASP A 77 48.03 -81.27 85.42
C ASP A 77 47.26 -81.31 84.09
N ARG A 78 46.40 -82.31 83.90
CA ARG A 78 45.48 -82.36 82.76
C ARG A 78 44.49 -81.18 82.78
N PHE A 79 43.91 -80.83 83.93
CA PHE A 79 43.04 -79.66 84.04
C PHE A 79 43.77 -78.34 83.75
N ALA A 80 45.01 -78.19 84.24
CA ALA A 80 45.85 -77.04 83.93
C ALA A 80 46.07 -76.92 82.41
N SER A 81 46.40 -78.04 81.74
CA SER A 81 46.55 -78.07 80.27
C SER A 81 45.26 -77.72 79.52
N TYR A 82 44.09 -78.17 80.01
CA TYR A 82 42.80 -77.80 79.44
C TYR A 82 42.47 -76.33 79.67
N ILE A 83 42.77 -75.77 80.85
CA ILE A 83 42.56 -74.34 81.15
C ILE A 83 43.47 -73.48 80.25
N GLU A 84 44.73 -73.87 80.06
CA GLU A 84 45.63 -73.21 79.12
C GLU A 84 45.11 -73.30 77.68
N LYS A 85 44.59 -74.46 77.27
CA LYS A 85 43.99 -74.63 75.95
C LYS A 85 42.75 -73.76 75.77
N VAL A 86 41.87 -73.67 76.78
CA VAL A 86 40.69 -72.81 76.75
C VAL A 86 41.11 -71.35 76.70
N ARG A 87 42.08 -70.91 77.51
CA ARG A 87 42.61 -69.53 77.46
C ARG A 87 43.20 -69.20 76.09
N PHE A 88 43.96 -70.12 75.52
CA PHE A 88 44.52 -69.97 74.17
C PHE A 88 43.41 -69.85 73.12
N LEU A 89 42.38 -70.70 73.18
CA LEU A 89 41.24 -70.64 72.27
C LEU A 89 40.38 -69.38 72.48
N GLU A 90 40.20 -68.92 73.72
CA GLU A 90 39.53 -67.65 74.02
C GLU A 90 40.32 -66.46 73.48
N GLN A 91 41.64 -66.48 73.59
CA GLN A 91 42.50 -65.44 73.05
C GLN A 91 42.47 -65.45 71.51
N GLN A 92 42.49 -66.64 70.89
CA GLN A 92 42.31 -66.79 69.45
C GLN A 92 40.92 -66.31 68.99
N ASN A 93 39.85 -66.67 69.70
CA ASN A 93 38.50 -66.20 69.38
C ASN A 93 38.37 -64.69 69.54
N LYS A 94 39.01 -64.08 70.54
CA LYS A 94 39.07 -62.61 70.69
C LYS A 94 39.82 -61.97 69.52
N ALA A 95 40.94 -62.55 69.09
CA ALA A 95 41.69 -62.06 67.94
C ALA A 95 40.86 -62.17 66.65
N LEU A 96 40.25 -63.33 66.38
CA LEU A 96 39.38 -63.55 65.22
C LEU A 96 38.14 -62.64 65.24
N ALA A 97 37.53 -62.39 66.40
CA ALA A 97 36.42 -61.46 66.54
C ALA A 97 36.85 -60.01 66.26
N ALA A 98 38.05 -59.61 66.69
CA ALA A 98 38.61 -58.29 66.38
C ALA A 98 38.89 -58.15 64.87
N GLU A 99 39.47 -59.17 64.24
CA GLU A 99 39.70 -59.19 62.79
C GLU A 99 38.38 -59.15 62.00
N LEU A 100 37.38 -59.93 62.40
CA LEU A 100 36.04 -59.91 61.80
C LEU A 100 35.39 -58.52 61.91
N ASN A 101 35.48 -57.88 63.07
CA ASN A 101 34.96 -56.53 63.27
C ASN A 101 35.71 -55.49 62.43
N GLN A 102 37.03 -55.62 62.29
CA GLN A 102 37.82 -54.75 61.41
C GLN A 102 37.48 -54.95 59.93
N LEU A 103 37.23 -56.18 59.49
CA LEU A 103 36.83 -56.47 58.11
C LEU A 103 35.41 -55.99 57.83
N ARG A 104 34.47 -56.17 58.77
CA ARG A 104 33.11 -55.61 58.68
C ARG A 104 33.10 -54.08 58.67
N ALA A 105 33.99 -53.44 59.42
CA ALA A 105 34.14 -51.98 59.34
C ALA A 105 34.75 -51.49 58.01
N LYS A 106 35.43 -52.39 57.27
CA LYS A 106 36.01 -52.14 55.94
C LYS A 106 35.08 -52.52 54.78
N GLU A 107 33.85 -52.98 55.06
CA GLU A 107 32.83 -53.33 54.06
C GLU A 107 32.46 -52.14 53.13
N PRO A 108 31.78 -52.38 51.99
CA PRO A 108 32.07 -51.82 50.66
C PRO A 108 31.59 -50.38 50.42
N THR A 109 31.55 -49.54 51.45
CA THR A 109 31.12 -48.14 51.36
C THR A 109 31.94 -47.37 50.33
N LYS A 110 33.26 -47.62 50.25
CA LYS A 110 34.13 -46.98 49.25
C LYS A 110 33.75 -47.30 47.80
N LEU A 111 33.37 -48.55 47.52
CA LEU A 111 32.95 -48.95 46.17
C LEU A 111 31.56 -48.39 45.84
N ALA A 112 30.65 -48.39 46.82
CA ALA A 112 29.35 -47.75 46.70
C ALA A 112 29.49 -46.24 46.44
N ASP A 113 30.43 -45.56 47.11
CA ASP A 113 30.70 -44.13 46.95
C ASP A 113 31.24 -43.81 45.55
N VAL A 114 32.13 -44.65 45.00
CA VAL A 114 32.65 -44.52 43.62
C VAL A 114 31.52 -44.69 42.62
N TYR A 115 30.71 -45.75 42.71
CA TYR A 115 29.56 -45.94 41.82
C TYR A 115 28.52 -44.82 41.95
N GLN A 116 28.30 -44.29 43.16
CA GLN A 116 27.43 -43.14 43.36
C GLN A 116 28.01 -41.88 42.70
N ALA A 117 29.33 -41.65 42.77
CA ALA A 117 29.98 -40.52 42.10
C ALA A 117 29.86 -40.64 40.58
N GLU A 118 30.13 -41.81 40.01
CA GLU A 118 29.93 -42.09 38.57
C GLU A 118 28.46 -41.89 38.16
N LEU A 119 27.51 -42.36 38.96
CA LEU A 119 26.08 -42.17 38.69
C LEU A 119 25.68 -40.68 38.70
N ARG A 120 26.24 -39.89 39.63
CA ARG A 120 26.04 -38.42 39.67
C ARG A 120 26.62 -37.76 38.43
N GLU A 121 27.81 -38.14 38.01
CA GLU A 121 28.45 -37.59 36.81
C GLU A 121 27.67 -37.95 35.53
N LEU A 122 27.24 -39.21 35.40
CA LEU A 122 26.41 -39.66 34.28
C LEU A 122 25.07 -38.91 34.23
N ARG A 123 24.44 -38.65 35.38
CA ARG A 123 23.23 -37.82 35.46
C ARG A 123 23.49 -36.39 35.02
N LEU A 124 24.59 -35.78 35.49
CA LEU A 124 24.97 -34.42 35.08
C LEU A 124 25.19 -34.34 33.56
N ARG A 125 25.89 -35.33 32.97
CA ARG A 125 26.09 -35.41 31.52
C ARG A 125 24.77 -35.60 30.77
N LEU A 126 23.86 -36.42 31.29
CA LEU A 126 22.52 -36.58 30.73
C LEU A 126 21.74 -35.27 30.76
N ASP A 127 21.78 -34.54 31.87
CA ASP A 127 21.10 -33.25 32.01
C ASP A 127 21.70 -32.20 31.06
N GLN A 128 23.03 -32.19 30.89
CA GLN A 128 23.71 -31.34 29.90
C GLN A 128 23.31 -31.70 28.47
N LEU A 129 23.29 -33.00 28.13
CA LEU A 129 22.90 -33.46 26.79
C LEU A 129 21.44 -33.13 26.49
N THR A 130 20.53 -33.36 27.45
CA THR A 130 19.10 -33.02 27.29
C THR A 130 18.88 -31.52 27.15
N ALA A 131 19.60 -30.69 27.91
CA ALA A 131 19.57 -29.24 27.74
C ALA A 131 20.12 -28.81 26.37
N SER A 132 21.22 -29.42 25.89
CA SER A 132 21.75 -29.13 24.56
C SER A 132 20.83 -29.58 23.44
N SER A 133 20.19 -30.75 23.58
CA SER A 133 19.19 -31.25 22.63
C SER A 133 17.99 -30.31 22.55
N ALA A 134 17.46 -29.87 23.69
CA ALA A 134 16.35 -28.92 23.72
C ALA A 134 16.70 -27.59 23.05
N ARG A 135 17.93 -27.09 23.24
CA ARG A 135 18.41 -25.88 22.55
C ARG A 135 18.48 -26.07 21.04
N LEU A 136 19.07 -27.18 20.58
CA LEU A 136 19.17 -27.50 19.15
C LEU A 136 17.81 -27.72 18.51
N GLU A 137 16.84 -28.29 19.23
CA GLU A 137 15.46 -28.44 18.74
C GLU A 137 14.79 -27.09 18.50
N VAL A 138 14.97 -26.12 19.42
CA VAL A 138 14.47 -24.75 19.26
C VAL A 138 15.17 -24.05 18.09
N GLU A 139 16.49 -24.16 17.96
CA GLU A 139 17.24 -23.60 16.83
C GLU A 139 16.77 -24.19 15.50
N ARG A 140 16.54 -25.50 15.44
CA ARG A 140 15.96 -26.16 14.26
C ARG A 140 14.58 -25.60 13.94
N ASP A 141 13.71 -25.42 14.93
CA ASP A 141 12.37 -24.87 14.71
C ASP A 141 12.40 -23.43 14.21
N ASN A 142 13.29 -22.60 14.77
CA ASN A 142 13.49 -21.23 14.31
C ASN A 142 13.98 -21.22 12.86
N LEU A 143 15.00 -22.01 12.52
CA LEU A 143 15.51 -22.11 11.15
C LEU A 143 14.45 -22.68 10.19
N ALA A 144 13.62 -23.61 10.63
CA ALA A 144 12.52 -24.14 9.82
C ALA A 144 11.45 -23.07 9.55
N GLN A 145 11.12 -22.24 10.53
CA GLN A 145 10.24 -21.09 10.36
C GLN A 145 10.84 -20.06 9.40
N ASP A 146 12.11 -19.70 9.58
CA ASP A 146 12.82 -18.76 8.72
C ASP A 146 12.84 -19.27 7.27
N LEU A 147 13.16 -20.54 7.05
CA LEU A 147 13.08 -21.18 5.73
C LEU A 147 11.67 -21.15 5.15
N GLY A 148 10.64 -21.35 5.97
CA GLY A 148 9.24 -21.23 5.57
C GLY A 148 8.91 -19.82 5.08
N THR A 149 9.27 -18.79 5.85
CA THR A 149 9.04 -17.40 5.49
C THR A 149 9.82 -16.99 4.24
N LEU A 150 11.07 -17.46 4.08
CA LEU A 150 11.90 -17.15 2.92
C LEU A 150 11.36 -17.82 1.65
N ARG A 151 10.85 -19.06 1.76
CA ARG A 151 10.16 -19.75 0.66
C ARG A 151 8.90 -19.03 0.23
N GLN A 152 8.10 -18.55 1.20
CA GLN A 152 6.90 -17.78 0.89
C GLN A 152 7.26 -16.47 0.17
N LYS A 153 8.21 -15.69 0.70
CA LYS A 153 8.70 -14.47 0.04
C LYS A 153 9.22 -14.74 -1.37
N PHE A 154 9.97 -15.83 -1.55
CA PHE A 154 10.45 -16.21 -2.88
C PHE A 154 9.29 -16.53 -3.83
N GLN A 155 8.25 -17.24 -3.38
CA GLN A 155 7.07 -17.52 -4.18
C GLN A 155 6.32 -16.22 -4.56
N ASP A 156 6.14 -15.31 -3.60
CA ASP A 156 5.49 -14.02 -3.83
C ASP A 156 6.27 -13.18 -4.86
N GLU A 157 7.60 -13.10 -4.72
CA GLU A 157 8.48 -12.43 -5.70
C GLU A 157 8.44 -13.09 -7.08
N THR A 158 8.39 -14.42 -7.16
CA THR A 158 8.25 -15.11 -8.45
C THR A 158 6.91 -14.80 -9.12
N ASN A 159 5.82 -14.70 -8.35
CA ASN A 159 4.51 -14.34 -8.87
C ASN A 159 4.49 -12.88 -9.35
N LEU A 160 5.01 -11.95 -8.55
CA LEU A 160 5.14 -10.54 -8.94
C LEU A 160 5.98 -10.37 -10.21
N ARG A 161 7.09 -11.13 -10.34
CA ARG A 161 7.90 -11.13 -11.56
C ARG A 161 7.10 -11.62 -12.78
N LEU A 162 6.35 -12.71 -12.63
CA LEU A 162 5.52 -13.25 -13.72
C LEU A 162 4.41 -12.29 -14.12
N GLU A 163 3.76 -11.63 -13.15
CA GLU A 163 2.76 -10.58 -13.42
C GLU A 163 3.38 -9.40 -14.16
N ALA A 164 4.55 -8.93 -13.73
CA ALA A 164 5.27 -7.87 -14.42
C ALA A 164 5.69 -8.27 -15.85
N GLU A 165 6.15 -9.51 -16.06
CA GLU A 165 6.49 -10.05 -17.38
C GLU A 165 5.27 -10.13 -18.30
N ASN A 166 4.11 -10.57 -17.78
CA ASN A 166 2.87 -10.63 -18.52
C ASN A 166 2.36 -9.22 -18.89
N ASN A 167 2.38 -8.27 -17.95
CA ASN A 167 2.00 -6.89 -18.23
C ASN A 167 2.91 -6.25 -19.27
N LEU A 168 4.22 -6.51 -19.19
CA LEU A 168 5.18 -6.02 -20.18
C LEU A 168 4.93 -6.63 -21.56
N ALA A 169 4.58 -7.92 -21.65
CA ALA A 169 4.18 -8.55 -22.90
C ALA A 169 2.90 -7.92 -23.47
N ALA A 170 1.90 -7.65 -22.63
CA ALA A 170 0.68 -6.96 -23.03
C ALA A 170 0.96 -5.54 -23.56
N TYR A 171 1.78 -4.75 -22.86
CA TYR A 171 2.14 -3.40 -23.32
C TYR A 171 2.93 -3.42 -24.63
N ARG A 172 3.77 -4.43 -24.86
CA ARG A 172 4.45 -4.61 -26.16
C ARG A 172 3.44 -4.88 -27.27
N GLN A 173 2.48 -5.76 -27.03
CA GLN A 173 1.41 -6.04 -27.99
C GLN A 173 0.57 -4.79 -28.28
N GLU A 174 0.15 -4.06 -27.24
CA GLU A 174 -0.59 -2.80 -27.41
C GLU A 174 0.22 -1.74 -28.18
N ALA A 175 1.53 -1.66 -27.93
CA ALA A 175 2.41 -0.77 -28.69
C ALA A 175 2.48 -1.18 -30.16
N ASP A 176 2.65 -2.48 -30.45
CA ASP A 176 2.66 -3.01 -31.81
C ASP A 176 1.32 -2.74 -32.52
N GLU A 177 0.19 -2.99 -31.86
CA GLU A 177 -1.16 -2.70 -32.36
C GLU A 177 -1.36 -1.20 -32.65
N ALA A 178 -0.89 -0.32 -31.74
CA ALA A 178 -0.92 1.13 -31.96
C ALA A 178 -0.03 1.56 -33.14
N THR A 179 1.13 0.92 -33.33
CA THR A 179 1.97 1.20 -34.50
C THR A 179 1.30 0.77 -35.80
N LEU A 180 0.62 -0.38 -35.83
CA LEU A 180 -0.14 -0.83 -36.99
C LEU A 180 -1.29 0.12 -37.31
N ALA A 181 -2.07 0.54 -36.30
CA ALA A 181 -3.14 1.50 -36.47
C ALA A 181 -2.63 2.86 -36.99
N ARG A 182 -1.49 3.34 -36.49
CA ARG A 182 -0.82 4.54 -37.01
C ARG A 182 -0.46 4.37 -38.49
N LEU A 183 0.17 3.26 -38.87
CA LEU A 183 0.54 2.99 -40.27
C LEU A 183 -0.70 2.91 -41.18
N ASP A 184 -1.80 2.34 -40.71
CA ASP A 184 -3.06 2.31 -41.45
C ASP A 184 -3.62 3.71 -41.71
N LEU A 185 -3.60 4.57 -40.69
CA LEU A 185 -4.01 5.96 -40.80
C LEU A 185 -3.08 6.75 -41.72
N GLU A 186 -1.77 6.55 -41.64
CA GLU A 186 -0.78 7.18 -42.54
C GLU A 186 -1.06 6.80 -44.00
N ARG A 187 -1.29 5.51 -44.29
CA ARG A 187 -1.69 5.08 -45.64
C ARG A 187 -2.99 5.70 -46.10
N LYS A 188 -3.97 5.87 -45.20
CA LYS A 188 -5.24 6.51 -45.55
C LYS A 188 -5.05 8.00 -45.84
N ILE A 189 -4.19 8.69 -45.09
CA ILE A 189 -3.81 10.08 -45.34
C ILE A 189 -3.15 10.18 -46.72
N GLU A 190 -2.13 9.37 -47.00
CA GLU A 190 -1.43 9.35 -48.30
C GLU A 190 -2.41 9.12 -49.46
N SER A 191 -3.32 8.15 -49.32
CA SER A 191 -4.36 7.87 -50.32
C SER A 191 -5.31 9.06 -50.53
N LEU A 192 -5.75 9.75 -49.47
CA LEU A 192 -6.60 10.93 -49.58
C LEU A 192 -5.84 12.13 -50.17
N GLU A 193 -4.56 12.28 -49.87
CA GLU A 193 -3.71 13.31 -50.48
C GLU A 193 -3.50 13.07 -51.97
N GLU A 194 -3.37 11.81 -52.41
CA GLU A 194 -3.37 11.43 -53.82
C GLU A 194 -4.69 11.76 -54.49
N GLU A 195 -5.82 11.45 -53.85
CA GLU A 195 -7.17 11.77 -54.36
C GLU A 195 -7.38 13.28 -54.50
N ILE A 196 -6.99 14.07 -53.49
CA ILE A 196 -7.05 15.55 -53.54
C ILE A 196 -6.18 16.07 -54.68
N ARG A 197 -4.96 15.56 -54.83
CA ARG A 197 -4.06 15.96 -55.95
C ARG A 197 -4.66 15.61 -57.30
N PHE A 198 -5.30 14.45 -57.43
CA PHE A 198 -5.99 14.04 -58.64
C PHE A 198 -7.16 14.98 -58.95
N LEU A 199 -8.06 15.23 -57.98
CA LEU A 199 -9.21 16.12 -58.16
C LEU A 199 -8.81 17.55 -58.51
N ARG A 200 -7.72 18.07 -57.91
CA ARG A 200 -7.19 19.39 -58.26
C ARG A 200 -6.72 19.45 -59.71
N LYS A 201 -5.99 18.43 -60.19
CA LYS A 201 -5.56 18.37 -61.59
C LYS A 201 -6.75 18.30 -62.54
N VAL A 202 -7.73 17.45 -62.24
CA VAL A 202 -8.96 17.35 -63.05
C VAL A 202 -9.69 18.69 -63.10
N HIS A 203 -9.84 19.37 -61.95
CA HIS A 203 -10.48 20.68 -61.92
C HIS A 203 -9.69 21.75 -62.69
N GLU A 204 -8.36 21.74 -62.59
CA GLU A 204 -7.50 22.64 -63.38
C GLU A 204 -7.65 22.39 -64.87
N GLU A 205 -7.74 21.13 -65.31
CA GLU A 205 -7.98 20.74 -66.71
C GLU A 205 -9.39 21.17 -67.17
N GLU A 206 -10.44 20.92 -66.37
CA GLU A 206 -11.82 21.36 -66.67
C GLU A 206 -11.91 22.89 -66.79
N VAL A 207 -11.26 23.63 -65.90
CA VAL A 207 -11.22 25.09 -65.96
C VAL A 207 -10.49 25.56 -67.22
N GLN A 208 -9.38 24.93 -67.60
CA GLN A 208 -8.68 25.23 -68.85
C GLN A 208 -9.56 24.96 -70.07
N GLU A 209 -10.25 23.82 -70.13
CA GLU A 209 -11.18 23.48 -71.21
C GLU A 209 -12.33 24.49 -71.31
N LEU A 210 -12.94 24.88 -70.18
CA LEU A 210 -14.00 25.88 -70.15
C LEU A 210 -13.50 27.27 -70.58
N GLN A 211 -12.28 27.65 -70.18
CA GLN A 211 -11.64 28.89 -70.64
C GLN A 211 -11.40 28.85 -72.16
N GLU A 212 -10.94 27.73 -72.71
CA GLU A 212 -10.80 27.56 -74.16
C GLU A 212 -12.14 27.62 -74.88
N GLN A 213 -13.19 26.99 -74.36
CA GLN A 213 -14.54 27.06 -74.92
C GLN A 213 -15.06 28.50 -74.93
N LEU A 214 -14.86 29.24 -73.83
CA LEU A 214 -15.23 30.65 -73.75
C LEU A 214 -14.43 31.50 -74.74
N ALA A 215 -13.12 31.27 -74.87
CA ALA A 215 -12.28 31.98 -75.83
C ALA A 215 -12.72 31.70 -77.28
N ARG A 216 -13.05 30.44 -77.63
CA ARG A 216 -13.61 30.07 -78.93
C ARG A 216 -14.95 30.77 -79.19
N GLN A 217 -15.82 30.87 -78.19
CA GLN A 217 -17.09 31.60 -78.29
C GLN A 217 -16.89 33.12 -78.39
N GLN A 218 -15.98 33.71 -77.62
CA GLN A 218 -15.64 35.13 -77.70
C GLN A 218 -15.08 35.50 -79.09
N VAL A 219 -14.24 34.65 -79.69
CA VAL A 219 -13.74 34.84 -81.06
C VAL A 219 -14.86 34.69 -82.10
N HIS A 220 -15.87 33.86 -81.86
CA HIS A 220 -17.05 33.77 -82.74
C HIS A 220 -18.04 34.94 -82.53
N VAL A 221 -17.94 35.65 -81.40
CA VAL A 221 -18.75 36.81 -81.01
C VAL A 221 -17.97 38.13 -81.13
N GLU A 222 -16.89 38.17 -81.91
CA GLU A 222 -16.63 39.31 -82.79
C GLU A 222 -17.69 39.34 -83.91
N LEU A 223 -18.96 39.22 -83.52
CA LEU A 223 -20.07 39.79 -84.24
C LEU A 223 -19.69 41.26 -84.44
N ASP A 224 -19.90 41.68 -85.67
CA ASP A 224 -19.84 43.03 -86.19
C ASP A 224 -20.65 44.00 -85.32
N VAL A 225 -20.21 44.26 -84.08
CA VAL A 225 -20.72 45.31 -83.21
C VAL A 225 -20.12 46.59 -83.78
N ALA A 226 -20.63 46.96 -84.96
CA ALA A 226 -20.58 48.31 -85.44
C ALA A 226 -21.00 49.18 -84.27
N LYS A 227 -20.06 49.99 -83.79
CA LYS A 227 -20.26 50.92 -82.68
C LYS A 227 -21.63 51.57 -82.86
N PRO A 228 -22.51 51.57 -81.84
CA PRO A 228 -23.82 52.19 -81.98
C PRO A 228 -23.60 53.61 -82.50
N ASP A 229 -24.17 53.93 -83.67
CA ASP A 229 -23.92 55.17 -84.39
C ASP A 229 -24.48 56.34 -83.56
N LEU A 230 -23.65 56.80 -82.62
CA LEU A 230 -23.94 57.90 -81.71
C LEU A 230 -24.32 59.16 -82.50
N THR A 231 -23.81 59.27 -83.73
CA THR A 231 -24.15 60.33 -84.69
C THR A 231 -25.63 60.29 -85.11
N ALA A 232 -26.22 59.10 -85.22
CA ALA A 232 -27.64 58.93 -85.52
C ALA A 232 -28.52 59.29 -84.33
N ALA A 233 -28.17 58.83 -83.13
CA ALA A 233 -28.87 59.21 -81.90
C ALA A 233 -28.80 60.72 -81.64
N LEU A 234 -27.64 61.35 -81.87
CA LEU A 234 -27.48 62.81 -81.75
C LEU A 234 -28.27 63.58 -82.82
N ARG A 235 -28.36 63.07 -84.05
CA ARG A 235 -29.23 63.65 -85.09
C ARG A 235 -30.71 63.57 -84.69
N GLU A 236 -31.14 62.46 -84.11
CA GLU A 236 -32.53 62.28 -83.68
C GLU A 236 -32.89 63.15 -82.48
N ILE A 237 -32.00 63.28 -81.50
CA ILE A 237 -32.18 64.23 -80.38
C ILE A 237 -32.30 65.66 -80.90
N ARG A 238 -31.50 66.03 -81.91
CA ARG A 238 -31.58 67.35 -82.54
C ARG A 238 -32.90 67.57 -83.27
N THR A 239 -33.38 66.61 -84.07
CA THR A 239 -34.67 66.76 -84.76
C THR A 239 -35.83 66.82 -83.77
N GLN A 240 -35.77 66.07 -82.67
CA GLN A 240 -36.76 66.16 -81.57
C GLN A 240 -36.76 67.57 -80.94
N TYR A 241 -35.58 68.14 -80.67
CA TYR A 241 -35.47 69.50 -80.14
C TYR A 241 -36.00 70.56 -81.11
N GLU A 242 -35.68 70.44 -82.39
CA GLU A 242 -36.18 71.35 -83.44
C GLU A 242 -37.71 71.25 -83.57
N ALA A 243 -38.28 70.04 -83.48
CA ALA A 243 -39.72 69.83 -83.50
C ALA A 243 -40.40 70.47 -82.28
N VAL A 244 -39.89 70.25 -81.06
CA VAL A 244 -40.43 70.86 -79.83
C VAL A 244 -40.30 72.38 -79.86
N ALA A 245 -39.18 72.92 -80.35
CA ALA A 245 -39.00 74.36 -80.51
C ALA A 245 -40.00 74.95 -81.52
N SER A 246 -40.26 74.26 -82.63
CA SER A 246 -41.25 74.69 -83.62
C SER A 246 -42.69 74.63 -83.09
N SER A 247 -43.03 73.61 -82.30
CA SER A 247 -44.32 73.47 -81.62
C SER A 247 -44.51 74.56 -80.58
N ASN A 248 -43.50 74.82 -79.75
CA ASN A 248 -43.53 75.89 -78.75
C ASN A 248 -43.66 77.28 -79.40
N MET A 249 -43.02 77.50 -80.56
CA MET A 249 -43.19 78.73 -81.32
C MET A 249 -44.62 78.87 -81.86
N HIS A 250 -45.20 77.81 -82.43
CA HIS A 250 -46.60 77.80 -82.87
C HIS A 250 -47.57 78.01 -81.71
N GLU A 251 -47.36 77.34 -80.58
CA GLU A 251 -48.18 77.51 -79.37
C GLU A 251 -48.07 78.93 -78.83
N ALA A 252 -46.89 79.55 -78.84
CA ALA A 252 -46.72 80.94 -78.46
C ALA A 252 -47.45 81.88 -79.43
N GLU A 253 -47.37 81.64 -80.74
CA GLU A 253 -48.11 82.41 -81.76
C GLU A 253 -49.62 82.27 -81.59
N GLU A 254 -50.12 81.05 -81.37
CA GLU A 254 -51.53 80.78 -81.10
C GLU A 254 -51.98 81.40 -79.78
N TRP A 255 -51.14 81.36 -78.74
CA TRP A 255 -51.39 82.01 -77.46
C TRP A 255 -51.47 83.53 -77.60
N TYR A 256 -50.55 84.14 -78.35
CA TYR A 256 -50.62 85.57 -78.65
C TYR A 256 -51.85 85.89 -79.49
N ARG A 257 -52.16 85.12 -80.54
CA ARG A 257 -53.38 85.30 -81.36
C ARG A 257 -54.64 85.19 -80.51
N SER A 258 -54.71 84.19 -79.63
CA SER A 258 -55.82 84.01 -78.69
C SER A 258 -55.89 85.18 -77.71
N LYS A 259 -54.77 85.71 -77.23
CA LYS A 259 -54.73 86.88 -76.35
C LYS A 259 -55.17 88.17 -77.05
N PHE A 260 -54.78 88.35 -78.30
CA PHE A 260 -55.28 89.45 -79.14
C PHE A 260 -56.77 89.30 -79.42
N ALA A 261 -57.23 88.09 -79.72
CA ALA A 261 -58.65 87.80 -79.86
C ALA A 261 -59.41 88.10 -78.56
N ASP A 262 -58.92 87.66 -77.40
CA ASP A 262 -59.48 87.94 -76.07
C ASP A 262 -59.48 89.43 -75.74
N LEU A 263 -58.44 90.20 -76.11
CA LEU A 263 -58.42 91.65 -75.93
C LEU A 263 -59.45 92.33 -76.84
N THR A 264 -59.59 91.84 -78.07
CA THR A 264 -60.61 92.31 -79.03
C THR A 264 -62.01 91.98 -78.54
N ASP A 265 -62.19 90.77 -78.01
CA ASP A 265 -63.42 90.28 -77.39
C ASP A 265 -63.71 90.99 -76.08
N ALA A 266 -62.72 91.31 -75.25
CA ALA A 266 -62.87 92.10 -74.03
C ALA A 266 -63.20 93.54 -74.36
N TRP A 267 -62.71 94.08 -75.49
CA TRP A 267 -63.11 95.38 -76.02
C TRP A 267 -64.56 95.33 -76.55
N ALA A 268 -64.94 94.27 -77.27
CA ALA A 268 -66.31 93.99 -77.71
C ALA A 268 -67.27 93.72 -76.54
N ARG A 269 -66.79 93.07 -75.47
CA ARG A 269 -67.50 92.83 -74.19
C ARG A 269 -67.47 94.06 -73.29
N ARG A 270 -66.54 95.00 -73.41
CA ARG A 270 -66.60 96.32 -72.74
C ARG A 270 -67.62 97.23 -73.44
N MET A 271 -67.77 97.09 -74.76
CA MET A 271 -68.84 97.69 -75.55
C MET A 271 -70.21 96.98 -75.38
N GLY A 272 -70.22 95.66 -75.15
CA GLY A 272 -71.42 94.84 -74.96
C GLY A 272 -71.78 94.51 -73.50
N GLY A 273 -70.93 94.89 -72.54
CA GLY A 273 -70.93 94.47 -71.14
C GLY A 273 -71.66 95.40 -70.18
N ARG A 274 -72.46 96.34 -70.70
CA ARG A 274 -73.54 96.96 -69.92
C ARG A 274 -74.80 96.09 -69.89
N ARG A 275 -74.78 94.87 -70.45
CA ARG A 275 -76.02 94.09 -70.65
C ARG A 275 -76.01 92.64 -70.15
N ARG A 276 -74.89 92.10 -69.69
CA ARG A 276 -74.84 90.70 -69.22
C ARG A 276 -73.88 90.52 -68.05
N SER A 277 -74.14 91.25 -66.96
CA SER A 277 -73.93 90.70 -65.62
C SER A 277 -75.21 89.96 -65.25
N LEU A 278 -75.16 88.63 -65.13
CA LEU A 278 -75.96 87.79 -64.21
C LEU A 278 -75.94 86.31 -64.66
N GLY A 279 -75.40 85.45 -63.78
CA GLY A 279 -75.42 83.97 -63.82
C GLY A 279 -74.18 83.37 -64.47
N GLY A 280 -73.12 82.95 -63.75
CA GLY A 280 -73.06 82.01 -62.61
C GLY A 280 -72.66 80.63 -63.17
N ALA A 281 -71.40 80.17 -63.18
CA ALA A 281 -70.61 79.55 -62.09
C ALA A 281 -71.43 78.51 -61.28
N ALA A 282 -71.02 77.26 -60.99
CA ALA A 282 -69.84 76.44 -61.27
C ALA A 282 -70.11 75.00 -60.74
N GLY A 283 -69.31 74.00 -61.13
CA GLY A 283 -68.97 72.88 -60.22
C GLY A 283 -68.95 71.47 -60.82
N VAL A 284 -67.73 70.95 -60.99
CA VAL A 284 -67.36 69.56 -61.30
C VAL A 284 -66.70 68.95 -60.07
N GLY A 285 -66.95 67.67 -59.78
CA GLY A 285 -66.24 66.90 -58.75
C GLY A 285 -66.41 65.39 -58.98
N ARG A 286 -65.29 64.65 -58.96
CA ARG A 286 -65.07 63.35 -59.62
C ARG A 286 -64.48 62.32 -58.63
N GLY A 287 -64.72 61.02 -58.88
CA GLY A 287 -63.88 59.87 -58.46
C GLY A 287 -64.18 59.26 -57.08
N LEU A 288 -63.94 57.97 -56.75
CA LEU A 288 -63.30 56.82 -57.41
C LEU A 288 -63.69 55.56 -56.59
N LYS A 289 -63.74 54.38 -57.23
CA LYS A 289 -64.01 53.05 -56.64
C LYS A 289 -62.78 52.10 -56.85
N PRO A 290 -62.74 50.91 -56.22
CA PRO A 290 -61.57 50.17 -55.64
C PRO A 290 -60.90 49.16 -56.63
N PRO A 291 -59.93 48.28 -56.23
CA PRO A 291 -60.30 46.90 -55.86
C PRO A 291 -59.36 46.10 -54.91
N ARG A 292 -59.92 45.01 -54.36
CA ARG A 292 -59.29 43.89 -53.64
C ARG A 292 -58.60 42.91 -54.61
N GLY A 293 -57.45 42.38 -54.20
CA GLY A 293 -56.88 41.15 -54.75
C GLY A 293 -55.47 40.83 -54.24
N SER A 294 -55.33 40.04 -53.15
CA SER A 294 -54.03 39.55 -52.66
C SER A 294 -54.09 38.40 -51.64
N ILE A 295 -55.10 37.52 -51.70
CA ILE A 295 -55.26 36.46 -50.69
C ILE A 295 -54.26 35.28 -50.84
N PRO A 296 -53.92 34.76 -52.04
CA PRO A 296 -53.02 33.60 -52.14
C PRO A 296 -51.54 33.92 -51.95
N GLN A 297 -51.13 35.18 -52.04
CA GLN A 297 -49.73 35.61 -51.87
C GLN A 297 -49.36 35.80 -50.39
N ASN A 298 -50.36 36.05 -49.53
CA ASN A 298 -50.12 36.18 -48.09
C ASN A 298 -49.88 34.81 -47.43
N GLU A 299 -50.56 33.75 -47.87
CA GLU A 299 -50.42 32.42 -47.27
C GLU A 299 -49.05 31.78 -47.56
N SER A 300 -48.47 32.02 -48.74
CA SER A 300 -47.11 31.55 -49.07
C SER A 300 -46.04 32.32 -48.29
N LEU A 301 -46.23 33.62 -48.07
CA LEU A 301 -45.34 34.44 -47.25
C LEU A 301 -45.39 34.05 -45.77
N GLU A 302 -46.58 33.72 -45.24
CA GLU A 302 -46.73 33.22 -43.86
C GLU A 302 -46.06 31.85 -43.66
N ARG A 303 -46.14 30.94 -44.64
CA ARG A 303 -45.43 29.65 -44.57
C ARG A 303 -43.91 29.82 -44.64
N GLN A 304 -43.41 30.72 -45.48
CA GLN A 304 -41.97 31.02 -45.54
C GLN A 304 -41.45 31.63 -44.24
N MET A 305 -42.21 32.53 -43.60
CA MET A 305 -41.82 33.05 -42.29
C MET A 305 -41.74 31.93 -41.23
N ARG A 306 -42.72 31.03 -41.18
CA ARG A 306 -42.69 29.91 -40.21
C ARG A 306 -41.51 28.97 -40.45
N GLU A 307 -41.20 28.63 -41.71
CA GLU A 307 -40.02 27.82 -42.02
C GLU A 307 -38.71 28.52 -41.63
N GLN A 308 -38.62 29.84 -41.80
CA GLN A 308 -37.46 30.63 -41.35
C GLN A 308 -37.36 30.68 -39.83
N GLU A 309 -38.47 30.90 -39.13
CA GLU A 309 -38.54 30.88 -37.65
C GLU A 309 -38.13 29.51 -37.10
N GLU A 310 -38.62 28.41 -37.69
CA GLU A 310 -38.22 27.06 -37.28
C GLU A 310 -36.75 26.76 -37.58
N ARG A 311 -36.19 27.25 -38.70
CA ARG A 311 -34.76 27.12 -39.00
C ARG A 311 -33.93 27.88 -37.96
N HIS A 312 -34.28 29.13 -37.67
CA HIS A 312 -33.58 29.91 -36.65
C HIS A 312 -33.72 29.31 -35.25
N ALA A 313 -34.88 28.71 -34.92
CA ALA A 313 -35.06 27.98 -33.66
C ALA A 313 -34.11 26.76 -33.57
N ARG A 314 -33.97 25.99 -34.65
CA ARG A 314 -33.04 24.84 -34.71
C ARG A 314 -31.58 25.30 -34.61
N GLU A 315 -31.22 26.38 -35.29
CA GLU A 315 -29.88 26.97 -35.19
C GLU A 315 -29.57 27.47 -33.77
N ALA A 316 -30.53 28.13 -33.12
CA ALA A 316 -30.40 28.60 -31.73
C ALA A 316 -30.18 27.43 -30.76
N VAL A 317 -30.91 26.32 -30.91
CA VAL A 317 -30.69 25.11 -30.12
C VAL A 317 -29.30 24.52 -30.38
N GLY A 318 -28.86 24.47 -31.64
CA GLY A 318 -27.51 24.03 -31.98
C GLY A 318 -26.41 24.89 -31.35
N TYR A 319 -26.59 26.21 -31.31
CA TYR A 319 -25.67 27.12 -30.62
C TYR A 319 -25.69 26.93 -29.09
N GLN A 320 -26.87 26.67 -28.49
CA GLN A 320 -26.98 26.38 -27.06
C GLN A 320 -26.31 25.05 -26.69
N GLU A 321 -26.45 24.02 -27.52
CA GLU A 321 -25.76 22.73 -27.32
C GLU A 321 -24.24 22.88 -27.47
N ALA A 322 -23.78 23.64 -28.46
CA ALA A 322 -22.34 23.93 -28.64
C ALA A 322 -21.76 24.72 -27.45
N LEU A 323 -22.51 25.70 -26.93
CA LEU A 323 -22.14 26.43 -25.72
C LEU A 323 -22.06 25.50 -24.51
N ALA A 324 -23.05 24.63 -24.31
CA ALA A 324 -23.06 23.68 -23.20
C ALA A 324 -21.86 22.71 -23.24
N ARG A 325 -21.49 22.21 -24.43
CA ARG A 325 -20.30 21.37 -24.60
C ARG A 325 -19.01 22.11 -24.27
N LEU A 326 -18.87 23.36 -24.74
CA LEU A 326 -17.70 24.19 -24.43
C LEU A 326 -17.61 24.53 -22.94
N GLU A 327 -18.74 24.74 -22.27
CA GLU A 327 -18.79 24.94 -20.82
C GLU A 327 -18.37 23.67 -20.05
N GLU A 328 -18.81 22.50 -20.50
CA GLU A 328 -18.43 21.20 -19.93
C GLU A 328 -16.95 20.90 -20.11
N GLU A 329 -16.40 21.09 -21.32
CA GLU A 329 -14.96 20.99 -21.60
C GLU A 329 -14.17 21.96 -20.73
N GLY A 330 -14.64 23.21 -20.60
CA GLY A 330 -14.04 24.22 -19.74
C GLY A 330 -14.07 23.84 -18.26
N GLN A 331 -15.10 23.13 -17.81
CA GLN A 331 -15.17 22.63 -16.44
C GLN A 331 -14.27 21.41 -16.22
N SER A 332 -14.21 20.47 -17.18
CA SER A 332 -13.30 19.31 -17.14
C SER A 332 -11.85 19.76 -17.02
N LEU A 333 -11.43 20.73 -17.85
CA LEU A 333 -10.06 21.27 -17.82
C LEU A 333 -9.73 21.97 -16.49
N LYS A 334 -10.70 22.62 -15.84
CA LYS A 334 -10.50 23.20 -14.51
C LYS A 334 -10.31 22.12 -13.45
N ASP A 335 -11.08 21.04 -13.52
CA ASP A 335 -10.98 19.93 -12.58
C ASP A 335 -9.66 19.17 -12.77
N GLU A 336 -9.21 18.97 -14.01
CA GLU A 336 -7.89 18.41 -14.34
C GLU A 336 -6.75 19.31 -13.84
N MET A 337 -6.85 20.62 -14.04
CA MET A 337 -5.89 21.59 -13.50
C MET A 337 -5.82 21.51 -11.97
N ALA A 338 -6.96 21.40 -11.29
CA ALA A 338 -7.02 21.27 -9.84
C ALA A 338 -6.37 19.95 -9.37
N ARG A 339 -6.59 18.84 -10.07
CA ARG A 339 -5.93 17.55 -9.79
C ARG A 339 -4.42 17.65 -9.94
N HIS A 340 -3.92 18.21 -11.05
CA HIS A 340 -2.48 18.37 -11.25
C HIS A 340 -1.82 19.28 -10.21
N LEU A 341 -2.51 20.33 -9.75
CA LEU A 341 -2.01 21.16 -8.65
C LEU A 341 -1.91 20.39 -7.33
N GLN A 342 -2.87 19.51 -7.05
CA GLN A 342 -2.82 18.64 -5.87
C GLN A 342 -1.69 17.62 -5.96
N GLU A 343 -1.54 16.94 -7.10
CA GLU A 343 -0.44 16.00 -7.36
C GLU A 343 0.92 16.68 -7.24
N TYR A 344 1.06 17.91 -7.76
CA TYR A 344 2.28 18.69 -7.63
C TYR A 344 2.60 19.04 -6.17
N GLN A 345 1.58 19.40 -5.37
CA GLN A 345 1.75 19.68 -3.95
C GLN A 345 2.17 18.42 -3.18
N ASP A 346 1.59 17.27 -3.50
CA ASP A 346 1.95 15.98 -2.88
C ASP A 346 3.38 15.56 -3.25
N LEU A 347 3.76 15.72 -4.51
CA LEU A 347 5.14 15.46 -4.96
C LEU A 347 6.14 16.42 -4.29
N LEU A 348 5.78 17.68 -4.10
CA LEU A 348 6.58 18.65 -3.36
C LEU A 348 6.75 18.23 -1.89
N ASN A 349 5.69 17.72 -1.26
CA ASN A 349 5.74 17.21 0.11
C ASN A 349 6.69 16.00 0.22
N VAL A 350 6.62 15.05 -0.72
CA VAL A 350 7.55 13.91 -0.79
C VAL A 350 8.99 14.39 -0.98
N LYS A 351 9.23 15.36 -1.87
CA LYS A 351 10.55 15.94 -2.09
C LYS A 351 11.11 16.57 -0.81
N LEU A 352 10.28 17.30 -0.06
CA LEU A 352 10.69 17.91 1.21
C LEU A 352 11.04 16.83 2.25
N ALA A 353 10.28 15.73 2.31
CA ALA A 353 10.60 14.60 3.19
C ALA A 353 11.96 13.97 2.82
N LEU A 354 12.20 13.74 1.53
CA LEU A 354 13.48 13.21 1.03
C LEU A 354 14.65 14.16 1.32
N ASP A 355 14.48 15.47 1.19
CA ASP A 355 15.53 16.45 1.55
C ASP A 355 15.89 16.36 3.04
N ILE A 356 14.89 16.17 3.92
CA ILE A 356 15.12 15.98 5.35
C ILE A 356 15.90 14.68 5.57
N GLU A 357 15.48 13.57 4.96
CA GLU A 357 16.19 12.28 5.05
C GLU A 357 17.64 12.41 4.59
N ILE A 358 17.89 13.02 3.43
CA ILE A 358 19.25 13.27 2.92
C ILE A 358 20.06 14.11 3.90
N ALA A 359 19.47 15.16 4.50
CA ALA A 359 20.14 15.96 5.51
C ALA A 359 20.48 15.14 6.77
N THR A 360 19.59 14.23 7.20
CA THR A 360 19.86 13.33 8.32
C THR A 360 20.97 12.33 7.99
N TYR A 361 20.97 11.73 6.79
CA TYR A 361 22.01 10.81 6.34
C TYR A 361 23.37 11.51 6.24
N ARG A 362 23.42 12.73 5.70
CA ARG A 362 24.65 13.55 5.67
C ARG A 362 25.18 13.81 7.07
N LYS A 363 24.33 14.18 8.02
CA LYS A 363 24.74 14.42 9.41
C LYS A 363 25.25 13.15 10.10
N LEU A 364 24.67 11.98 9.80
CA LEU A 364 25.18 10.70 10.30
C LEU A 364 26.56 10.37 9.73
N LEU A 365 26.74 10.58 8.42
CA LEU A 365 28.01 10.35 7.73
C LEU A 365 29.12 11.29 8.22
N GLU A 366 28.82 12.58 8.40
CA GLU A 366 29.74 13.55 9.04
C GLU A 366 30.09 13.14 10.48
N GLY A 367 29.15 12.54 11.21
CA GLY A 367 29.38 12.00 12.56
C GLY A 367 30.32 10.79 12.57
N GLU A 368 30.27 9.92 11.56
CA GLU A 368 31.17 8.78 11.41
C GLU A 368 32.55 9.21 10.86
N GLU A 369 32.63 10.17 9.94
CA GLU A 369 33.90 10.75 9.48
C GLU A 369 34.70 11.38 10.62
N ASN A 370 34.04 12.04 11.58
CA ASN A 370 34.67 12.60 12.77
C ASN A 370 35.19 11.53 13.77
N ARG A 371 34.69 10.29 13.70
CA ARG A 371 35.21 9.15 14.49
C ARG A 371 36.39 8.46 13.80
N ILE A 372 36.47 8.54 12.47
CA ILE A 372 37.47 7.86 11.65
C ILE A 372 38.69 8.77 11.35
N THR A 373 38.56 10.10 11.47
CA THR A 373 39.67 11.05 11.24
C THR A 373 40.64 11.16 12.44
N ILE A 374 41.61 10.25 12.45
CA ILE A 374 42.98 10.55 12.91
C ILE A 374 43.54 11.68 12.02
N PRO A 375 44.26 12.69 12.55
CA PRO A 375 44.68 13.84 11.75
C PRO A 375 45.79 13.43 10.79
N VAL A 376 45.44 13.16 9.53
CA VAL A 376 46.40 13.02 8.44
C VAL A 376 46.35 14.26 7.58
N GLN A 377 47.54 14.78 7.35
CA GLN A 377 47.86 16.08 6.82
C GLN A 377 47.27 16.31 5.42
N THR A 378 46.75 17.54 5.27
CA THR A 378 46.45 18.25 4.03
C THR A 378 47.50 18.02 2.93
N PHE A 379 47.04 17.57 1.76
CA PHE A 379 47.72 17.82 0.49
C PHE A 379 46.89 18.76 -0.38
N SER A 380 47.62 19.74 -0.92
CA SER A 380 47.16 20.96 -1.53
C SER A 380 46.86 20.83 -3.03
N ASN A 381 46.03 21.76 -3.51
CA ASN A 381 46.07 22.39 -4.84
C ASN A 381 45.40 21.69 -6.04
N LEU A 382 44.19 22.13 -6.38
CA LEU A 382 43.83 22.40 -7.77
C LEU A 382 43.22 23.82 -7.86
N GLN A 383 44.03 24.76 -8.33
CA GLN A 383 43.62 26.13 -8.66
C GLN A 383 43.15 26.17 -10.12
N ILE A 384 41.88 26.49 -10.36
CA ILE A 384 41.39 27.00 -11.65
C ILE A 384 41.21 28.51 -11.49
N ARG A 385 41.94 29.26 -12.33
CA ARG A 385 42.10 30.71 -12.30
C ARG A 385 41.30 31.38 -13.42
N GLY A 386 40.54 32.41 -13.06
CA GLY A 386 39.96 33.46 -13.95
C GLY A 386 38.44 33.34 -14.04
N VAL A 387 37.62 34.33 -13.67
CA VAL A 387 37.72 35.78 -13.87
C VAL A 387 37.19 36.56 -12.66
N LYS A 388 37.84 37.68 -12.34
CA LYS A 388 37.51 38.62 -11.27
C LYS A 388 36.42 39.61 -11.68
N SER A 389 35.49 39.89 -10.79
CA SER A 389 34.92 41.23 -10.56
C SER A 389 34.61 41.42 -9.07
N THR A 390 35.46 42.25 -8.43
CA THR A 390 35.21 43.21 -7.32
C THR A 390 33.97 43.02 -6.42
N LYS A 391 34.12 42.67 -5.12
CA LYS A 391 34.17 43.56 -3.92
C LYS A 391 32.96 44.53 -3.84
N GLU A 392 32.14 44.63 -2.78
CA GLU A 392 32.28 44.59 -1.31
C GLU A 392 30.94 44.10 -0.70
N GLY A 393 30.85 43.38 0.43
CA GLY A 393 31.02 43.86 1.80
C GLY A 393 29.68 44.32 2.42
N GLY A 394 29.11 43.58 3.38
CA GLY A 394 28.04 44.10 4.25
C GLY A 394 26.93 43.12 4.63
N SER A 395 27.00 42.65 5.88
CA SER A 395 25.97 41.91 6.61
C SER A 395 24.59 42.55 6.56
N HIS A 396 23.53 41.82 6.19
CA HIS A 396 22.17 42.07 6.67
C HIS A 396 21.35 40.78 6.76
N LYS A 397 20.92 40.47 7.99
CA LYS A 397 19.79 39.57 8.30
C LYS A 397 18.60 39.95 7.43
N VAL A 398 18.06 39.00 6.68
CA VAL A 398 16.71 39.14 6.11
C VAL A 398 15.91 37.91 6.47
N THR A 399 15.14 38.06 7.55
CA THR A 399 13.91 37.31 7.81
C THR A 399 13.02 37.39 6.57
N ARG A 400 12.94 36.32 5.78
CA ARG A 400 11.88 36.20 4.77
C ARG A 400 10.65 35.63 5.43
N GLN A 401 9.71 36.53 5.72
CA GLN A 401 8.35 36.19 6.08
C GLN A 401 7.71 35.40 4.95
N LEU A 402 7.16 34.23 5.28
CA LEU A 402 6.24 33.49 4.43
C LEU A 402 4.93 34.28 4.36
N LYS A 403 4.66 34.94 3.23
CA LYS A 403 3.31 35.42 2.93
C LYS A 403 2.52 34.26 2.35
N SER A 404 1.56 33.74 3.12
CA SER A 404 0.51 32.89 2.59
C SER A 404 -0.37 33.73 1.67
N LEU A 405 -0.29 33.51 0.35
CA LEU A 405 -1.26 34.04 -0.58
C LEU A 405 -2.47 33.10 -0.58
N THR A 406 -3.49 33.44 0.21
CA THR A 406 -4.82 32.85 0.06
C THR A 406 -5.44 33.47 -1.18
N ILE A 407 -5.53 32.69 -2.26
CA ILE A 407 -6.28 33.07 -3.46
C ILE A 407 -7.77 32.98 -3.08
N GLN A 408 -8.41 34.13 -2.88
CA GLN A 408 -9.86 34.19 -2.73
C GLN A 408 -10.50 33.98 -4.10
N VAL A 409 -11.21 32.86 -4.27
CA VAL A 409 -12.10 32.65 -5.40
C VAL A 409 -13.33 33.53 -5.19
N ILE A 410 -13.48 34.58 -6.00
CA ILE A 410 -14.68 35.43 -6.03
C ILE A 410 -15.71 34.72 -6.93
N PRO A 411 -16.87 34.29 -6.42
CA PRO A 411 -17.91 33.74 -7.28
C PRO A 411 -18.55 34.87 -8.10
N ILE A 412 -18.49 34.75 -9.43
CA ILE A 412 -19.17 35.64 -10.35
C ILE A 412 -20.66 35.27 -10.30
N GLN A 413 -21.49 36.14 -9.68
CA GLN A 413 -22.94 35.99 -9.74
C GLN A 413 -23.43 36.24 -11.16
N THR A 414 -24.03 35.22 -11.77
CA THR A 414 -24.72 35.30 -13.06
C THR A 414 -25.97 36.18 -12.92
N ARG A 415 -25.98 37.29 -13.66
CA ARG A 415 -27.09 38.23 -13.71
C ARG A 415 -28.17 37.66 -14.65
N GLN A 416 -29.25 37.15 -14.08
CA GLN A 416 -30.45 36.76 -14.83
C GLN A 416 -31.01 37.99 -15.56
N VAL A 417 -31.12 37.91 -16.88
CA VAL A 417 -31.83 38.88 -17.72
C VAL A 417 -33.29 38.40 -17.80
N VAL A 418 -34.18 39.17 -17.18
CA VAL A 418 -35.63 38.94 -17.18
C VAL A 418 -36.22 39.44 -18.50
N ASP A 419 -37.08 38.61 -19.10
CA ASP A 419 -37.89 38.86 -20.29
C ASP A 419 -38.62 40.21 -20.27
N GLY A 420 -38.57 40.92 -21.40
CA GLY A 420 -39.32 42.16 -21.65
C GLY A 420 -40.11 42.08 -22.95
N ALA A 421 -41.36 41.64 -22.87
CA ALA A 421 -42.36 41.80 -23.93
C ALA A 421 -42.85 43.26 -24.03
N PRO A 422 -43.19 43.79 -25.21
CA PRO A 422 -43.63 45.18 -25.37
C PRO A 422 -45.15 45.35 -25.13
N PRO A 423 -45.63 46.51 -24.64
CA PRO A 423 -47.06 46.73 -24.45
C PRO A 423 -47.73 47.25 -25.74
N VAL A 424 -48.91 46.72 -25.99
CA VAL A 424 -49.87 47.13 -27.02
C VAL A 424 -50.45 48.51 -26.65
N ARG A 425 -50.41 49.47 -27.58
CA ARG A 425 -51.00 50.81 -27.43
C ARG A 425 -52.53 50.72 -27.49
N GLY A 426 -53.18 51.32 -26.48
CA GLY A 426 -54.55 51.83 -26.52
C GLY A 426 -54.54 53.35 -26.40
#